data_AF-X1JCG8-F1
#
_entry.id   AF-X1JCG8-F1
#
_cell.length_a   1.000
_cell.length_b   1.000
_cell.length_c   1.000
_cell.angle_alpha   90.00
_cell.angle_beta   90.00
_cell.angle_gamma   90.00
#
_symmetry.space_group_name_H-M   'P 1'
#
loop_
_entity.id
_entity.type
_entity.pdbx_description
1 polymer ?
#
loop_
_entity_poly.entity_id
_entity_poly.type
_entity_poly.pdbx_seq_one_letter_code
_entity_poly.pdbx_strand_id
1 'polypeptide(L)' 'MAKTNIEMFVGNIAFENVEFTYPESKKPVLKDISFEVQTGQTVAIVGTTGSGKTT' A
#
# COMPACT_ATOMS: atom_id res chain seq x y z
N MET A 1 32.34 -1.76 -12.06
CA MET A 1 31.21 -1.02 -11.45
C MET A 1 30.00 -1.17 -12.35
N ALA A 2 28.97 -1.91 -11.92
CA ALA A 2 27.73 -2.03 -12.69
C ALA A 2 26.86 -0.78 -12.41
N LYS A 3 26.42 -0.08 -13.46
CA LYS A 3 25.41 0.97 -13.34
C LYS A 3 24.05 0.30 -13.27
N THR A 4 23.38 0.37 -12.12
CA THR A 4 21.97 -0.01 -12.03
C THR A 4 21.15 1.10 -12.68
N ASN A 5 20.47 0.79 -13.79
CA ASN A 5 19.46 1.68 -14.36
C ASN A 5 18.20 1.57 -13.50
N ILE A 6 17.79 2.70 -12.92
CA ILE A 6 16.52 2.82 -12.18
C ILE A 6 15.56 3.55 -13.10
N GLU A 7 14.57 2.86 -13.64
CA GLU A 7 13.47 3.49 -14.36
C GLU A 7 12.41 3.93 -13.34
N MET A 8 11.91 5.16 -13.49
CA MET A 8 10.79 5.62 -12.67
C MET A 8 9.49 5.01 -13.20
N PHE A 9 8.72 4.38 -12.32
CA PHE A 9 7.38 3.92 -12.64
C PHE A 9 6.42 5.10 -12.78
N VAL A 10 5.70 5.17 -13.90
CA VAL A 10 4.60 6.12 -14.14
C VAL A 10 3.38 5.31 -14.55
N GLY A 11 2.37 5.26 -13.68
CA GLY A 11 1.16 4.49 -13.93
C GLY A 11 0.19 4.55 -12.75
N ASN A 12 -1.00 4.00 -12.95
CA ASN A 12 -2.00 3.84 -11.89
C ASN A 12 -1.55 2.78 -10.89
N ILE A 13 -2.02 2.92 -9.65
CA ILE A 13 -1.79 1.96 -8.56
C ILE A 13 -3.15 1.44 -8.12
N ALA A 14 -3.31 0.12 -8.06
CA ALA A 14 -4.52 -0.52 -7.57
C ALA A 14 -4.19 -1.49 -6.43
N PHE A 15 -5.02 -1.45 -5.39
CA PHE A 15 -5.11 -2.48 -4.35
C PHE A 15 -6.41 -3.24 -4.62
N GLU A 16 -6.32 -4.57 -4.68
CA GLU A 16 -7.45 -5.46 -4.94
C GLU A 16 -7.52 -6.51 -3.84
N ASN A 17 -8.55 -6.41 -3.00
CA ASN A 17 -8.83 -7.34 -1.89
C ASN A 17 -7.61 -7.63 -1.01
N VAL A 18 -6.81 -6.60 -0.71
CA VAL A 18 -5.56 -6.76 0.03
C VAL A 18 -5.84 -7.10 1.48
N GLU A 19 -5.23 -8.19 1.96
CA GLU A 19 -5.14 -8.56 3.37
C GLU A 19 -3.68 -8.61 3.81
N PHE A 20 -3.39 -8.11 5.01
CA PHE A 20 -2.06 -8.17 5.58
C PHE A 20 -2.10 -8.51 7.07
N THR A 21 -1.22 -9.43 7.47
CA THR A 21 -1.03 -9.86 8.86
C THR A 21 0.46 -9.88 9.17
N TYR A 22 0.88 -9.20 10.24
CA TYR A 22 2.25 -9.32 10.74
C TYR A 22 2.53 -10.75 11.23
N PRO A 23 3.76 -11.29 11.07
CA PRO A 23 4.09 -12.65 11.49
C PRO A 23 3.73 -12.98 12.94
N GLU A 24 3.87 -12.01 13.85
CA GLU A 24 3.59 -12.16 15.29
C GLU A 24 2.10 -11.94 15.65
N SER A 25 1.25 -11.57 14.69
CA SER A 25 -0.16 -11.28 14.93
C SER A 25 -1.06 -12.46 14.52
N LYS A 26 -2.07 -12.74 15.35
CA LYS A 26 -3.13 -13.71 15.02
C LYS A 26 -4.25 -13.13 14.17
N LYS A 27 -4.31 -11.80 14.01
CA LYS A 27 -5.37 -11.10 13.30
C LYS A 27 -4.80 -10.19 12.21
N PRO A 28 -5.48 -10.09 11.05
CA PRO A 28 -5.10 -9.14 10.02
C PRO A 28 -5.21 -7.70 10.52
N VAL A 29 -4.25 -6.88 10.15
CA VAL A 29 -4.25 -5.43 10.40
C VAL A 29 -4.83 -4.66 9.22
N LEU A 30 -4.70 -5.20 8.00
CA LEU A 30 -5.47 -4.80 6.83
C LEU A 30 -6.34 -5.98 6.40
N LYS A 31 -7.63 -5.72 6.14
CA LYS A 31 -8.58 -6.73 5.69
C LYS A 31 -9.43 -6.16 4.56
N ASP A 32 -9.44 -6.85 3.43
CA ASP A 32 -10.26 -6.54 2.25
C ASP A 32 -10.13 -5.08 1.78
N ILE A 33 -8.89 -4.59 1.68
CA ILE A 33 -8.63 -3.22 1.22
C ILE A 33 -8.60 -3.20 -0.31
N SER A 34 -9.51 -2.42 -0.92
CA SER A 34 -9.57 -2.21 -2.36
C SER A 34 -9.69 -0.71 -2.69
N PHE A 35 -8.76 -0.18 -3.49
CA PHE A 35 -8.80 1.20 -4.00
C PHE A 35 -7.89 1.38 -5.21
N GLU A 36 -8.12 2.43 -5.99
CA GLU A 36 -7.28 2.83 -7.12
C GLU A 36 -6.77 4.27 -6.92
N VAL A 37 -5.53 4.51 -7.33
CA VAL A 37 -4.90 5.82 -7.41
C VAL A 37 -4.48 6.06 -8.86
N GLN A 38 -5.07 7.07 -9.48
CA GLN A 38 -4.73 7.47 -10.83
C GLN A 38 -3.37 8.18 -10.87
N THR A 39 -2.70 8.14 -12.02
CA THR A 39 -1.45 8.86 -12.22
C THR A 39 -1.64 10.36 -11.94
N GLY A 40 -0.81 10.92 -11.05
CA GLY A 40 -0.89 12.33 -10.65
C GLY A 40 -1.92 12.63 -9.54
N GLN A 41 -2.68 11.63 -9.08
CA GLN A 41 -3.61 11.79 -7.97
C GLN A 41 -2.89 11.75 -6.63
N THR A 42 -3.27 12.66 -5.73
CA THR A 42 -2.87 12.61 -4.32
C THR A 42 -3.96 11.95 -3.49
N VAL A 43 -3.59 10.96 -2.68
CA VAL A 43 -4.49 10.26 -1.75
C VAL A 43 -3.99 10.43 -0.33
N ALA A 44 -4.90 10.67 0.61
CA ALA A 44 -4.62 10.73 2.03
C ALA A 44 -5.19 9.51 2.75
N ILE A 45 -4.34 8.81 3.51
CA ILE A 45 -4.75 7.69 4.36
C ILE A 45 -4.96 8.21 5.78
N VAL A 46 -6.21 8.19 6.27
CA VAL A 46 -6.60 8.73 7.58
C VAL A 46 -7.32 7.69 8.43
N GLY A 47 -7.26 7.83 9.75
CA GLY A 47 -7.83 6.87 10.69
C GLY A 47 -7.19 6.93 12.07
N THR A 48 -7.77 6.25 13.04
CA THR A 48 -7.32 6.22 14.45
C THR A 48 -5.96 5.53 14.62
N THR A 49 -5.26 5.78 15.73
CA THR A 49 -4.03 5.05 16.06
C THR A 49 -4.28 3.54 16.11
N GLY A 50 -3.42 2.75 15.47
CA GLY A 50 -3.57 1.29 15.37
C GLY A 50 -4.47 0.81 14.22
N SER A 51 -5.02 1.69 13.39
CA SER A 51 -5.90 1.32 12.26
C SER A 51 -5.18 0.75 11.02
N GLY A 52 -3.87 0.50 11.08
CA GLY A 52 -3.12 -0.10 9.95
C GLY A 52 -2.56 0.87 8.89
N LYS A 53 -2.49 2.19 9.13
CA LYS A 53 -2.08 3.17 8.11
C LYS A 53 -0.61 3.11 7.66
N THR A 54 0.29 2.64 8.52
CA THR A 54 1.75 2.57 8.27
C THR A 54 2.20 1.17 7.89
N THR A 55 1.23 0.25 7.81
CA THR A 55 1.46 -1.16 7.49
C THR A 55 1.43 -1.37 5.99
#